data_AF-A0A0D6JIX5-F1
#
_entry.id   AF-A0A0D6JIX5-F1
#
_cell.length_a   1.000
_cell.length_b   1.000
_cell.length_c   1.000
_cell.angle_alpha   90.00
_cell.angle_beta   90.00
_cell.angle_gamma   90.00
#
_symmetry.space_group_name_H-M   'P 1'
#
loop_
_entity.id
_entity.type
_entity.pdbx_description
1 polymer ?
#
loop_
_entity_poly.entity_id
_entity_poly.type
_entity_poly.pdbx_seq_one_letter_code
_entity_poly.pdbx_strand_id
1 'polypeptide(L)'
;MSRRTFQVRRPKLSQATVLLACLSFTAYFAHHAIHGRHGLEARSRLIDRSTLLEFEIKSLEAARSALARDVALLNQNPPHPDLVEEIARGVLGYAHPSDRIIVLRE
;
A
#
# COMPACT_ATOMS: atom_id res chain seq x y z
N MET A 1 -24.42 42.69 66.97
CA MET A 1 -23.64 42.33 65.76
C MET A 1 -23.89 40.86 65.44
N SER A 2 -24.81 40.52 64.53
CA SER A 2 -25.14 39.12 64.20
C SER A 2 -25.11 38.92 62.69
N ARG A 3 -24.09 38.19 62.22
CA ARG A 3 -23.92 37.83 60.80
C ARG A 3 -24.75 36.59 60.51
N ARG A 4 -25.88 36.75 59.81
CA ARG A 4 -26.61 35.62 59.24
C ARG A 4 -25.84 35.10 58.03
N THR A 5 -25.27 33.91 58.16
CA THR A 5 -24.66 33.18 57.05
C THR A 5 -25.76 32.54 56.21
N PHE A 6 -25.91 33.00 54.97
CA PHE A 6 -26.83 32.38 54.02
C PHE A 6 -26.19 31.12 53.46
N GLN A 7 -26.52 29.96 54.05
CA GLN A 7 -26.13 28.66 53.49
C GLN A 7 -27.02 28.34 52.28
N VAL A 8 -26.47 28.46 51.08
CA VAL A 8 -27.11 28.05 49.83
C VAL A 8 -27.16 26.52 49.77
N ARG A 9 -28.29 25.94 50.18
CA ARG A 9 -28.54 24.49 50.08
C ARG A 9 -28.81 24.14 48.61
N ARG A 10 -27.79 23.70 47.86
CA ARG A 10 -27.97 23.24 46.48
C ARG A 10 -28.75 21.92 46.44
N PRO A 11 -29.81 21.78 45.62
CA PRO A 11 -30.59 20.55 45.57
C PRO A 11 -29.77 19.43 44.93
N LYS A 12 -29.60 18.30 45.63
CA LYS A 12 -28.83 17.12 45.14
C LYS A 12 -29.31 16.59 43.78
N LEU A 13 -30.57 16.85 43.43
CA LEU A 13 -31.16 16.55 42.12
C LEU A 13 -30.44 17.25 40.96
N SER A 14 -30.00 18.50 41.13
CA SER A 14 -29.28 19.21 40.06
C SER A 14 -27.87 18.64 39.83
N GLN A 15 -27.28 18.04 40.86
CA GLN A 15 -25.96 17.42 40.75
C GLN A 15 -26.06 16.06 40.07
N ALA A 16 -27.08 15.27 40.41
CA ALA A 16 -27.34 13.98 39.76
C ALA A 16 -27.64 14.14 38.26
N THR A 17 -28.43 15.14 37.86
CA THR A 17 -28.70 15.41 36.44
C THR A 17 -27.47 15.85 35.68
N VAL A 18 -26.63 16.72 36.27
CA VAL A 18 -25.35 17.12 35.66
C VAL A 18 -24.42 15.92 35.48
N LEU A 19 -24.33 15.03 36.47
CA LEU A 19 -23.52 13.82 36.36
C LEU A 19 -24.03 12.88 35.27
N LEU A 20 -25.34 12.66 35.19
CA LEU A 20 -25.96 11.84 34.14
C LEU A 20 -25.74 12.43 32.74
N ALA A 21 -25.87 13.75 32.59
CA ALA A 21 -25.61 14.43 31.33
C ALA A 21 -24.13 14.33 30.94
N CYS A 22 -23.22 14.46 31.90
CA CYS A 22 -21.79 14.30 31.64
C CYS A 22 -21.48 12.87 31.16
N LEU A 23 -22.05 11.86 31.84
CA LEU A 23 -21.88 10.46 31.47
C LEU A 23 -22.43 10.16 30.06
N SER A 24 -23.59 10.71 29.71
CA SER A 24 -24.19 10.50 28.38
C SER A 24 -23.35 11.14 27.29
N PHE A 25 -22.84 12.36 27.49
CA PHE A 25 -21.93 12.99 26.54
C PHE A 25 -20.63 12.20 26.39
N THR A 26 -20.01 11.77 27.49
CA THR A 26 -18.79 10.94 27.42
C THR A 26 -19.04 9.65 26.65
N ALA A 27 -20.15 8.95 26.91
CA ALA A 27 -20.49 7.73 26.19
C ALA A 27 -20.71 7.99 24.68
N TYR A 28 -21.42 9.07 24.33
CA TYR A 28 -21.63 9.46 22.94
C TYR A 28 -20.32 9.77 22.21
N PHE A 29 -19.45 10.58 22.81
CA PHE A 29 -18.15 10.90 22.23
C PHE A 29 -17.23 9.69 22.17
N ALA A 30 -17.24 8.80 23.17
CA ALA A 30 -16.47 7.56 23.14
C ALA A 30 -16.92 6.65 21.98
N HIS A 31 -18.23 6.47 21.81
CA HIS A 31 -18.77 5.71 20.69
C HIS A 31 -18.39 6.32 19.34
N HIS A 32 -18.49 7.64 19.19
CA HIS A 32 -18.09 8.36 17.97
C HIS A 32 -16.58 8.37 17.73
N ALA A 33 -15.75 8.33 18.77
CA ALA A 33 -14.30 8.22 18.61
C ALA A 33 -13.88 6.86 18.06
N ILE A 34 -14.67 5.81 18.31
CA ILE A 34 -14.42 4.45 17.79
C ILE A 34 -15.00 4.31 16.38
N HIS A 35 -16.32 4.55 16.22
CA HIS A 35 -17.07 4.28 14.98
C HIS A 35 -17.21 5.47 14.05
N GLY A 36 -16.78 6.66 14.47
CA GLY A 36 -16.89 7.86 13.64
C GLY A 36 -16.10 7.74 12.35
N ARG A 37 -16.46 8.57 11.37
CA ARG A 37 -15.80 8.63 10.06
C ARG A 37 -14.27 8.86 10.14
N HIS A 38 -13.78 9.44 11.24
CA HIS A 38 -12.36 9.65 11.54
C HIS A 38 -11.94 8.98 12.85
N GLY A 39 -12.71 7.97 13.28
CA GLY A 39 -12.44 7.21 14.48
C GLY A 39 -11.27 6.25 14.32
N LEU A 40 -10.97 5.54 15.40
CA LEU A 40 -9.84 4.60 15.48
C LEU A 40 -9.89 3.51 14.41
N GLU A 41 -11.09 2.99 14.10
CA GLU A 41 -11.25 1.99 13.05
C GLU A 41 -10.92 2.52 11.65
N ALA A 42 -11.36 3.74 11.35
CA ALA A 42 -11.07 4.38 10.06
C ALA A 42 -9.57 4.57 9.88
N ARG A 43 -8.88 4.99 10.94
CA ARG A 43 -7.41 5.07 10.97
C ARG A 43 -6.77 3.70 10.75
N SER A 44 -7.23 2.65 11.43
CA SER A 44 -6.69 1.29 11.25
C SER A 44 -6.82 0.83 9.80
N ARG A 45 -8.00 0.96 9.20
CA ARG A 45 -8.24 0.59 7.79
C ARG A 45 -7.33 1.35 6.81
N LEU A 46 -7.06 2.63 7.07
CA LEU A 46 -6.15 3.42 6.26
C LEU A 46 -4.70 2.95 6.39
N ILE A 47 -4.27 2.61 7.61
CA ILE A 47 -2.93 2.05 7.85
C ILE A 47 -2.79 0.71 7.11
N ASP A 48 -3.76 -0.20 7.27
CA ASP A 48 -3.74 -1.51 6.62
C ASP A 48 -3.73 -1.39 5.08
N ARG A 49 -4.46 -0.41 4.53
CA ARG A 49 -4.43 -0.14 3.09
C ARG A 49 -3.10 0.46 2.64
N SER A 50 -2.49 1.34 3.45
CA SER A 50 -1.18 1.91 3.16
C SER A 50 -0.11 0.82 3.12
N THR A 51 -0.10 -0.08 4.10
CA THR A 51 0.89 -1.15 4.17
C THR A 51 0.76 -2.13 3.01
N LEU A 52 -0.47 -2.45 2.58
CA LEU A 52 -0.72 -3.28 1.39
C LEU A 52 -0.19 -2.58 0.13
N LEU A 53 -0.53 -1.31 -0.08
CA LEU A 53 -0.08 -0.56 -1.25
C LEU A 53 1.44 -0.40 -1.29
N GLU A 54 2.09 -0.17 -0.15
CA GLU A 54 3.55 -0.13 -0.06
C GLU A 54 4.19 -1.47 -0.45
N PHE A 55 3.58 -2.59 -0.07
CA PHE A 55 4.04 -3.91 -0.50
C PHE A 55 3.86 -4.11 -2.02
N GLU A 56 2.72 -3.70 -2.56
CA GLU A 56 2.44 -3.78 -4.00
C GLU A 56 3.46 -2.96 -4.80
N ILE A 57 3.73 -1.71 -4.39
CA ILE A 57 4.75 -0.84 -4.99
C ILE A 57 6.10 -1.54 -5.00
N LYS A 58 6.57 -2.06 -3.86
CA LYS A 58 7.87 -2.75 -3.78
C LYS A 58 7.95 -3.95 -4.71
N SER A 59 6.88 -4.73 -4.83
CA SER A 59 6.85 -5.89 -5.71
C SER A 59 6.89 -5.50 -7.19
N LEU A 60 6.16 -4.45 -7.58
CA LEU A 60 6.17 -3.91 -8.94
C LEU A 60 7.51 -3.27 -9.29
N GLU A 61 8.13 -2.56 -8.35
CA GLU A 61 9.48 -2.00 -8.55
C GLU A 61 10.52 -3.09 -8.74
N ALA A 62 10.45 -4.17 -7.97
CA ALA A 62 11.33 -5.32 -8.13
C ALA A 62 11.15 -5.97 -9.52
N ALA A 63 9.91 -6.21 -9.95
CA ALA A 63 9.59 -6.73 -11.27
C ALA A 63 10.10 -5.80 -12.38
N ARG A 64 9.80 -4.50 -12.28
CA ARG A 64 10.30 -3.49 -13.22
C ARG A 64 11.83 -3.51 -13.31
N SER A 65 12.52 -3.62 -12.18
CA SER A 65 13.98 -3.65 -12.16
C SER A 65 14.55 -4.88 -12.88
N ALA A 66 13.89 -6.03 -12.75
CA ALA A 66 14.30 -7.26 -13.42
C ALA A 66 14.12 -7.13 -14.94
N LEU A 67 12.93 -6.73 -15.38
CA LEU A 67 12.67 -6.51 -16.80
C LEU A 67 13.58 -5.42 -17.39
N ALA A 68 13.85 -4.35 -16.64
CA ALA A 68 14.75 -3.30 -17.10
C ALA A 68 16.18 -3.81 -17.32
N ARG A 69 16.67 -4.74 -16.48
CA ARG A 69 17.96 -5.40 -16.70
C ARG A 69 17.93 -6.27 -17.96
N ASP A 70 16.88 -7.06 -18.13
CA ASP A 70 16.75 -7.95 -19.29
C ASP A 70 16.68 -7.16 -20.60
N VAL A 71 15.91 -6.07 -20.63
CA VAL A 71 15.84 -5.15 -21.77
C VAL A 71 17.18 -4.49 -22.03
N ALA A 72 17.92 -4.08 -20.99
CA ALA A 72 19.26 -3.51 -21.16
C ALA A 72 20.25 -4.50 -21.78
N LEU A 73 20.14 -5.79 -21.45
CA LEU A 73 20.95 -6.84 -22.07
C LEU A 73 20.62 -7.04 -23.55
N LEU A 74 19.35 -6.86 -23.95
CA LEU A 74 18.91 -6.99 -25.34
C LEU A 74 19.22 -5.75 -26.19
N ASN A 75 19.19 -4.56 -25.60
CA ASN A 75 19.36 -3.28 -26.31
C ASN A 75 20.82 -2.83 -26.43
N GLN A 76 21.76 -3.77 -26.54
CA GLN A 76 23.16 -3.45 -26.81
C GLN A 76 23.28 -2.81 -28.20
N ASN A 77 24.08 -1.74 -28.31
CA ASN A 77 24.38 -1.09 -29.59
C ASN A 77 25.90 -0.97 -29.76
N PRO A 78 26.52 -1.69 -30.71
CA PRO A 78 25.89 -2.61 -31.67
C PRO A 78 25.28 -3.87 -30.99
N PRO A 79 24.27 -4.51 -31.61
CA PRO A 79 23.68 -5.75 -31.10
C PRO A 79 24.74 -6.85 -30.94
N HIS A 80 24.56 -7.73 -29.96
CA HIS A 80 25.50 -8.83 -29.72
C HIS A 80 25.61 -9.73 -30.98
N PRO A 81 26.82 -10.03 -31.47
CA PRO A 81 27.02 -10.80 -32.71
C PRO A 81 26.28 -12.14 -32.72
N ASP A 82 26.36 -12.89 -31.63
CA ASP A 82 25.69 -14.20 -31.50
C ASP A 82 24.17 -14.10 -31.65
N LEU A 83 23.55 -13.02 -31.14
CA LEU A 83 22.10 -12.82 -31.27
C LEU A 83 21.71 -12.52 -32.72
N VAL A 84 22.54 -11.74 -33.43
CA VAL A 84 22.35 -11.46 -34.86
C VAL A 84 22.53 -12.73 -35.68
N GLU A 85 23.53 -13.55 -35.37
CA GLU A 85 23.77 -14.82 -36.05
C GLU A 85 22.60 -15.79 -35.87
N GLU A 86 22.08 -15.94 -34.65
CA GLU A 86 20.93 -16.81 -34.36
C GLU A 86 19.66 -16.32 -35.09
N ILE A 87 19.39 -15.02 -35.11
CA ILE A 87 18.27 -14.46 -35.88
C ILE A 87 18.49 -14.67 -37.38
N ALA A 88 19.70 -14.45 -37.90
CA ALA A 88 20.01 -14.68 -39.31
C ALA A 88 19.82 -16.15 -39.70
N ARG A 89 20.25 -17.09 -38.85
CA ARG A 89 20.08 -18.54 -39.07
C ARG A 89 18.61 -18.94 -39.04
N GLY A 90 17.85 -18.48 -38.05
CA GLY A 90 16.44 -18.82 -37.89
C GLY A 90 15.51 -18.18 -38.92
N VAL A 91 15.74 -16.91 -39.27
CA VAL A 91 14.85 -16.13 -40.15
C VAL A 91 15.29 -16.18 -41.62
N LEU A 92 16.58 -16.07 -41.87
CA LEU A 92 17.12 -15.99 -43.24
C LEU A 92 17.67 -17.32 -43.74
N GLY A 93 17.71 -18.36 -42.90
CA GLY A 93 18.40 -19.61 -43.24
C GLY A 93 19.90 -19.40 -43.42
N TYR A 94 20.47 -18.37 -42.80
CA TYR A 94 21.89 -18.06 -42.90
C TYR A 94 22.72 -19.20 -42.28
N ALA A 95 23.71 -19.69 -43.02
CA ALA A 95 24.70 -20.64 -42.54
C ALA A 95 26.08 -20.01 -42.69
N HIS A 96 26.89 -20.05 -41.62
CA HIS A 96 28.25 -19.57 -41.66
C HIS A 96 29.09 -20.51 -42.56
N PRO A 97 30.11 -20.02 -43.29
CA PRO A 97 30.98 -20.88 -44.11
C PRO A 97 31.65 -22.04 -43.35
N SER A 98 31.70 -21.95 -42.03
CA SER A 98 32.27 -22.97 -41.13
C SER A 98 31.24 -24.00 -40.66
N ASP A 99 29.96 -23.78 -40.93
CA ASP A 99 28.86 -24.62 -40.45
C ASP A 99 28.75 -25.92 -41.26
N ARG A 100 28.39 -27.01 -40.59
CA ARG A 100 28.13 -28.30 -41.24
C ARG A 100 26.63 -28.44 -41.47
N ILE A 101 26.22 -28.48 -42.73
CA ILE A 101 24.82 -28.67 -43.12
C ILE A 101 24.53 -30.18 -43.18
N ILE A 102 23.58 -30.65 -42.36
CA ILE A 102 23.10 -32.03 -42.37
C ILE A 102 21.70 -32.01 -43.01
N VAL A 103 21.57 -32.67 -44.15
CA VAL A 103 20.26 -32.87 -44.80
C VAL A 103 19.70 -34.20 -44.30
N LEU A 104 18.64 -34.16 -43.49
CA LEU A 104 17.89 -35.37 -43.13
C LEU A 104 17.09 -35.84 -44.36
N ARG A 105 17.25 -37.11 -44.72
CA ARG A 105 16.43 -37.79 -45.73
C ARG A 105 15.31 -38.53 -44.99
N GLU A 106 14.07 -38.24 -45.35
CA GLU A 106 12.88 -39.04 -44.99
C GLU A 106 12.97 -40.44 -45.60
#